data_AF-C2EIL5-F1
#
_entry.id   AF-C2EIL5-F1
#
_cell.length_a   1.000
_cell.length_b   1.000
_cell.length_c   1.000
_cell.angle_alpha   90.00
_cell.angle_beta   90.00
_cell.angle_gamma   90.00
#
_symmetry.space_group_name_H-M   'P 1'
#
loop_
_entity.id
_entity.type
_entity.pdbx_description
1 polymer ?
#
loop_
_entity_poly.entity_id
_entity_poly.type
_entity_poly.pdbx_seq_one_letter_code
_entity_poly.pdbx_strand_id
1 'polypeptide(L)' 'MKISIKSNLYDILDKFQCKWVNVWLKNGKIVKVFLLDIDFLEDNDVGDAIIYNTTGSLDYGDAIYLKDMNRIELYKHTE' A
#
# COMPACT_ATOMS: atom_id res chain seq x y z
N MET A 1 7.95 -2.28 -6.88
CA MET A 1 8.87 -2.22 -5.73
C MET A 1 8.64 -3.44 -4.85
N LYS A 2 9.69 -4.19 -4.48
CA LYS A 2 9.59 -5.28 -3.51
C LYS A 2 9.40 -4.69 -2.11
N ILE A 3 8.48 -5.24 -1.33
CA ILE A 3 8.12 -4.77 0.01
C ILE A 3 8.49 -5.83 1.05
N SER A 4 8.89 -5.35 2.23
CA SER A 4 9.08 -6.15 3.43
C SER A 4 8.77 -5.28 4.65
N ILE A 5 8.75 -5.88 5.84
CA ILE A 5 8.61 -5.15 7.12
C ILE A 5 9.76 -4.16 7.38
N LYS A 6 10.85 -4.20 6.62
CA LYS A 6 11.98 -3.26 6.71
C LYS A 6 11.91 -2.14 5.67
N SER A 7 10.90 -2.15 4.81
CA SER A 7 10.72 -1.12 3.79
C SER A 7 10.31 0.18 4.44
N ASN A 8 10.96 1.28 4.05
CA ASN A 8 10.58 2.60 4.55
C ASN A 8 9.25 3.04 3.93
N LEU A 9 8.26 3.34 4.76
CA LEU A 9 6.96 3.83 4.33
C LEU A 9 7.05 5.13 3.52
N TYR A 10 7.99 6.03 3.84
CA TYR A 10 8.16 7.27 3.08
C TYR A 10 8.57 7.03 1.64
N ASP A 11 9.38 6.00 1.35
CA ASP A 11 9.74 5.63 -0.02
C ASP A 11 8.53 5.13 -0.82
N ILE A 12 7.56 4.53 -0.13
CA ILE A 12 6.29 4.06 -0.72
C ILE A 12 5.40 5.28 -0.99
N LEU A 13 5.23 6.14 0.00
CA LEU A 13 4.41 7.35 -0.11
C LEU A 13 4.91 8.24 -1.26
N ASP A 14 6.19 8.59 -1.30
CA ASP A 14 6.79 9.43 -2.35
C ASP A 14 6.51 8.90 -3.77
N LYS A 15 6.58 7.57 -3.95
CA LYS A 15 6.37 6.96 -5.27
C LYS A 15 4.90 6.82 -5.66
N PHE A 16 4.04 6.52 -4.68
CA PHE A 16 2.71 5.96 -4.96
C PHE A 16 1.55 6.76 -4.38
N GLN A 17 1.77 7.83 -3.60
CA GLN A 17 0.70 8.66 -3.05
C GLN A 17 -0.21 9.21 -4.16
N CYS A 18 -1.51 9.15 -3.91
CA CYS A 18 -2.60 9.57 -4.81
C CYS A 18 -2.53 8.89 -6.19
N LYS A 19 -2.09 7.62 -6.24
CA LYS A 19 -2.05 6.83 -7.47
C LYS A 19 -2.71 5.48 -7.27
N TRP A 20 -3.28 4.97 -8.36
CA TRP A 20 -3.74 3.59 -8.43
C TRP A 20 -2.54 2.65 -8.48
N VAL A 21 -2.54 1.66 -7.61
CA VAL A 21 -1.48 0.66 -7.49
C VAL A 21 -2.06 -0.74 -7.43
N ASN A 22 -1.29 -1.70 -7.94
CA ASN A 22 -1.48 -3.11 -7.65
C ASN A 22 -0.58 -3.47 -6.46
N VAL A 23 -1.16 -4.16 -5.48
CA VAL A 23 -0.45 -4.70 -4.32
C VAL A 23 -0.53 -6.22 -4.37
N TRP A 24 0.62 -6.87 -4.42
CA TRP A 24 0.73 -8.33 -4.34
C TRP A 24 0.87 -8.71 -2.88
N LEU A 25 -0.10 -9.46 -2.38
CA LEU A 25 -0.14 -9.94 -1.00
C LEU A 25 0.59 -11.27 -0.87
N LYS A 26 1.02 -11.60 0.36
CA LYS A 26 1.68 -12.86 0.70
C LYS A 26 0.81 -14.09 0.51
N ASN A 27 -0.50 -13.93 0.60
CA ASN A 27 -1.47 -14.99 0.31
C ASN A 27 -1.68 -15.23 -1.20
N GLY A 28 -0.92 -14.56 -2.08
CA GLY A 28 -0.99 -14.74 -3.53
C GLY A 28 -2.05 -13.87 -4.23
N LYS A 29 -2.89 -13.14 -3.48
CA LYS A 29 -3.85 -12.20 -4.08
C LYS A 29 -3.18 -10.93 -4.58
N ILE A 30 -3.78 -10.33 -5.60
CA ILE A 30 -3.41 -9.00 -6.09
C ILE A 30 -4.62 -8.10 -5.90
N VAL A 31 -4.44 -6.97 -5.24
CA VAL A 31 -5.51 -5.98 -5.02
C VAL A 31 -5.14 -4.66 -5.70
N LYS A 32 -6.10 -4.06 -6.40
CA LYS A 32 -5.98 -2.72 -6.98
C LYS A 32 -6.54 -1.72 -5.97
N VAL A 33 -5.71 -0.77 -5.56
CA VAL A 33 -6.06 0.22 -4.53
C VAL A 33 -5.58 1.61 -4.91
N PHE A 34 -6.21 2.64 -4.36
CA PHE A 34 -5.77 4.03 -4.46
C PHE A 34 -5.06 4.41 -3.17
N LEU A 35 -3.73 4.55 -3.22
CA LEU A 35 -2.91 4.81 -2.04
C LEU A 35 -3.02 6.29 -1.64
N LEU A 36 -3.38 6.56 -0.40
CA LEU A 36 -3.56 7.93 0.12
C LEU A 36 -2.48 8.35 1.09
N ASP A 37 -2.14 7.46 2.02
CA ASP A 37 -1.23 7.78 3.11
C ASP A 37 -0.53 6.53 3.64
N ILE A 38 0.27 6.72 4.68
CA ILE A 38 0.97 5.70 5.44
C ILE A 38 0.64 5.84 6.92
N ASP A 39 0.71 4.73 7.66
CA ASP A 39 0.48 4.73 9.10
C ASP A 39 1.62 3.97 9.81
N PHE A 40 2.25 4.67 10.76
CA PHE A 40 3.29 4.15 11.63
C PHE A 40 2.63 3.71 12.93
N LEU A 41 2.27 2.44 13.02
CA LEU A 41 1.73 1.89 14.25
C LEU A 41 2.89 1.64 15.22
N GLU A 42 3.06 2.52 16.20
CA GLU A 42 4.12 2.42 17.23
C GLU A 42 4.03 1.11 18.05
N ASP A 43 2.88 0.43 18.03
CA ASP A 43 2.70 -0.90 18.63
C ASP A 43 3.11 -2.01 17.65
N ASN A 44 4.28 -2.60 17.93
CA ASN A 44 4.99 -3.66 17.21
C ASN A 44 4.21 -4.96 16.91
N ASP A 45 2.93 -5.04 17.26
CA ASP A 45 2.11 -6.24 17.05
C ASP A 45 1.37 -6.22 15.70
N VAL A 46 1.02 -5.03 15.19
CA VAL A 46 0.19 -4.89 13.99
C VAL A 46 1.03 -4.48 12.77
N GLY A 47 2.00 -3.58 12.96
CA GLY A 47 3.04 -3.19 12.00
C GLY A 47 2.65 -2.05 11.06
N ASP A 48 3.66 -1.44 10.44
CA ASP A 48 3.53 -0.37 9.43
C ASP A 48 2.54 -0.72 8.32
N ALA A 49 1.76 0.27 7.87
CA ALA A 49 0.72 0.08 6.87
C ALA A 49 0.68 1.19 5.80
N ILE A 50 0.11 0.85 4.65
CA ILE A 50 -0.41 1.84 3.69
C ILE A 50 -1.91 2.05 3.95
N ILE A 51 -2.37 3.29 3.82
CA ILE A 51 -3.78 3.68 3.88
C ILE A 51 -4.29 3.89 2.45
N TYR A 52 -5.45 3.32 2.15
CA TYR A 52 -5.98 3.31 0.80
C TYR A 52 -7.51 3.39 0.75
N ASN A 53 -8.05 3.69 -0.43
CA ASN A 53 -9.45 3.42 -0.75
C ASN A 53 -9.58 2.77 -2.14
N THR A 54 -10.82 2.46 -2.52
CA THR A 54 -11.16 1.84 -3.81
C THR A 54 -12.03 2.75 -4.69
N THR A 55 -12.21 4.00 -4.30
CA THR A 55 -13.03 5.00 -5.01
C THR A 55 -12.19 5.99 -5.81
N GLY A 56 -10.93 6.20 -5.42
CA GLY A 56 -10.08 7.25 -5.95
C GLY A 56 -10.34 8.64 -5.33
N SER A 57 -11.17 8.73 -4.29
CA SER A 57 -11.36 9.97 -3.53
C SER A 57 -10.18 10.22 -2.58
N LEU A 58 -10.16 11.37 -1.91
CA LEU A 58 -9.18 11.69 -0.87
C LEU A 58 -9.61 11.22 0.53
N ASP A 59 -10.70 10.46 0.62
CA ASP A 59 -11.23 9.96 1.89
C ASP A 59 -10.44 8.73 2.32
N TYR A 60 -9.98 8.75 3.57
CA TYR A 60 -9.22 7.65 4.14
C TYR A 60 -10.13 6.42 4.24
N GLY A 61 -9.62 5.27 3.80
CA GLY A 61 -10.34 4.01 3.81
C GLY A 61 -9.66 2.99 4.71
N ASP A 62 -9.33 1.85 4.14
CA ASP A 62 -8.74 0.71 4.84
C ASP A 62 -7.20 0.77 4.85
N ALA A 63 -6.60 -0.17 5.57
CA ALA A 63 -5.15 -0.34 5.66
C ALA A 63 -4.69 -1.68 5.07
N ILE A 64 -3.50 -1.71 4.47
CA ILE A 64 -2.77 -2.94 4.16
C ILE A 64 -1.42 -2.89 4.88
N TYR A 65 -1.19 -3.86 5.76
CA TYR A 65 0.05 -3.96 6.51
C TYR A 65 1.22 -4.44 5.64
N LEU A 66 2.41 -3.86 5.84
CA LEU A 66 3.63 -4.23 5.11
C LEU A 66 3.99 -5.70 5.34
N LYS A 67 3.64 -6.25 6.51
CA LYS A 67 3.84 -7.68 6.81
C LYS A 67 3.07 -8.61 5.88
N ASP A 68 1.99 -8.14 5.27
CA ASP A 68 1.14 -8.91 4.36
C ASP A 68 1.45 -8.66 2.88
N MET A 69 2.36 -7.73 2.59
CA MET A 69 2.75 -7.33 1.24
C MET A 69 4.03 -8.04 0.77
N ASN A 70 4.08 -8.34 -0.52
CA ASN A 70 5.28 -8.79 -1.23
C ASN A 70 5.82 -7.72 -2.18
N ARG A 71 4.92 -7.00 -2.86
CA ARG A 71 5.25 -6.07 -3.95
C ARG A 71 4.14 -5.05 -4.15
N ILE A 72 4.53 -3.85 -4.57
CA ILE A 72 3.62 -2.77 -4.99
C ILE A 72 4.10 -2.16 -6.31
N GLU A 73 3.17 -1.84 -7.22
CA GLU A 73 3.46 -1.16 -8.49
C GLU A 73 2.31 -0.26 -8.92
N LEU A 74 2.62 0.75 -9.74
CA LEU A 74 1.60 1.54 -10.41
C LEU A 74 0.71 0.65 -11.26
N TYR A 75 -0.60 0.83 -11.11
CA TYR A 75 -1.57 0.27 -12.01
C TYR A 75 -1.42 0.96 -13.38
N LYS A 76 -1.02 0.20 -14.39
CA LYS A 76 -1.00 0.68 -15.77
C LYS A 76 -2.32 0.27 -16.41
N HIS A 77 -3.13 1.25 -16.81
CA HIS A 77 -4.25 0.96 -17.70
C HIS A 77 -3.66 0.67 -19.07
N THR A 78 -3.81 -0.55 -19.55
CA THR A 78 -3.58 -0.87 -20.96
C THR A 78 -4.82 -0.46 -21.72
N GLU A 79 -4.67 0.55 -22.58
CA GLU A 79 -5.66 0.94 -23.59
C GLU A 79 -5.86 -0.16 -24.64
#